data_AF-A0A3P2A0M0-F1
#
_entry.id   AF-A0A3P2A0M0-F1
#
_cell.length_a   1.000
_cell.length_b   1.000
_cell.length_c   1.000
_cell.angle_alpha   90.00
_cell.angle_beta   90.00
_cell.angle_gamma   90.00
#
_symmetry.space_group_name_H-M   'P 1'
#
loop_
_entity.id
_entity.type
_entity.pdbx_description
1 polymer ?
#
loop_
_entity_poly.entity_id
_entity_poly.type
_entity_poly.pdbx_seq_one_letter_code
_entity_poly.pdbx_strand_id
1 'polypeptide(L)'
;MDETGDFSIELDFLPIHNLNRLGELLDQKAGIFDVPSFREFVAESQKNHSAPRKPSRPIADTDVKQQVFDAVYRKALVLYRKQLSEYEKIIKKQSFLKQYETTPNGYAHFLAENFDGIAPFLNAKQKLPITEANRRLHTYITGGTGSGKSEVIKTFIWHYLTRNQSTGLVLLTPNGEIAEQVAQFWVNLENGRLVYIEPNLDGKHFPCLNPFDVPNKADLSDIEAEKYAEAFRSAFEELLQANFTEQMDALLKSVLPVII
;
A
#
# COMPACT_ATOMS: atom_id res chain seq x y z
N MET A 1 -2.43 -31.42 -3.75
CA MET A 1 -1.15 -31.68 -4.44
C MET A 1 -1.48 -31.67 -5.91
N ASP A 2 -1.03 -30.65 -6.64
CA ASP A 2 -1.14 -30.63 -8.11
C ASP A 2 0.22 -31.01 -8.71
N GLU A 3 0.18 -31.96 -9.64
CA GLU A 3 1.31 -32.73 -10.18
C GLU A 3 2.16 -32.00 -11.23
N THR A 4 1.99 -30.70 -11.40
CA THR A 4 2.86 -29.87 -12.23
C THR A 4 3.61 -28.92 -11.33
N GLY A 5 4.89 -29.20 -11.07
CA GLY A 5 5.79 -28.51 -10.13
C GLY A 5 6.10 -27.04 -10.42
N ASP A 6 5.13 -26.28 -10.93
CA ASP A 6 5.23 -24.85 -11.16
C ASP A 6 4.67 -24.08 -9.95
N PHE A 7 5.46 -24.04 -8.89
CA PHE A 7 5.17 -23.27 -7.66
C PHE A 7 5.44 -21.78 -7.88
N SER A 8 4.65 -21.15 -8.76
CA SER A 8 4.65 -19.68 -8.89
C SER A 8 4.05 -19.05 -7.62
N ILE A 9 4.71 -18.04 -7.06
CA ILE A 9 4.07 -17.22 -6.03
C ILE A 9 3.07 -16.32 -6.75
N GLU A 10 1.79 -16.55 -6.47
CA GLU A 10 0.73 -15.65 -6.88
C GLU A 10 0.75 -14.41 -5.98
N LEU A 11 0.81 -13.22 -6.59
CA LEU A 11 0.46 -11.97 -5.92
C LEU A 11 -1.03 -11.99 -5.61
N ASP A 12 -1.41 -12.65 -4.51
CA ASP A 12 -2.70 -12.43 -3.86
C ASP A 12 -2.62 -11.25 -2.90
N PHE A 13 -1.80 -10.24 -3.21
CA PHE A 13 -1.87 -8.95 -2.50
C PHE A 13 -3.02 -8.15 -3.07
N LEU A 14 -4.22 -8.67 -2.87
CA LEU A 14 -5.42 -7.94 -3.17
C LEU A 14 -5.53 -6.82 -2.12
N PRO A 15 -5.55 -5.53 -2.51
CA PRO A 15 -5.84 -4.41 -1.61
C PRO A 15 -7.27 -4.45 -1.05
N ILE A 16 -7.99 -5.56 -1.22
CA ILE A 16 -9.39 -5.76 -0.84
C ILE A 16 -9.60 -5.57 0.66
N HIS A 17 -8.57 -5.79 1.48
CA HIS A 17 -8.68 -5.61 2.94
C HIS A 17 -8.39 -4.17 3.41
N ASN A 18 -7.92 -3.27 2.53
CA ASN A 18 -7.81 -1.84 2.82
C ASN A 18 -8.21 -1.02 1.59
N LEU A 19 -9.50 -0.97 1.33
CA LEU A 19 -10.10 -0.33 0.16
C LEU A 19 -9.79 1.18 0.06
N ASN A 20 -9.46 1.83 1.17
CA ASN A 20 -9.02 3.23 1.14
C ASN A 20 -7.64 3.38 0.51
N ARG A 21 -6.68 2.50 0.87
CA ARG A 21 -5.35 2.47 0.22
C ARG A 21 -5.45 2.16 -1.27
N LEU A 22 -6.44 1.38 -1.67
CA LEU A 22 -6.72 1.12 -3.08
C LEU A 22 -7.06 2.43 -3.82
N GLY A 23 -7.95 3.24 -3.25
CA GLY A 23 -8.29 4.55 -3.79
C GLY A 23 -7.08 5.48 -3.89
N GLU A 24 -6.27 5.54 -2.85
CA GLU A 24 -5.04 6.35 -2.83
C GLU A 24 -4.03 5.91 -3.90
N LEU A 25 -3.84 4.60 -4.07
CA LEU A 25 -2.97 4.05 -5.11
C LEU A 25 -3.46 4.40 -6.52
N LEU A 26 -4.78 4.30 -6.76
CA LEU A 26 -5.37 4.65 -8.05
C LEU A 26 -5.26 6.14 -8.33
N ASP A 27 -5.39 7.00 -7.31
CA ASP A 27 -5.20 8.45 -7.44
C ASP A 27 -3.76 8.81 -7.82
N GLN A 28 -2.77 8.19 -7.17
CA GLN A 28 -1.35 8.36 -7.52
C GLN A 28 -1.04 7.94 -8.97
N LYS A 29 -1.80 7.00 -9.50
CA LYS A 29 -1.66 6.49 -10.88
C LYS A 29 -2.68 7.08 -11.85
N ALA A 30 -3.46 8.08 -11.46
CA ALA A 30 -4.56 8.59 -12.27
C ALA A 30 -4.09 9.03 -13.67
N GLY A 31 -2.94 9.72 -13.75
CA GLY A 31 -2.35 10.13 -15.02
C GLY A 31 -1.84 8.99 -15.90
N ILE A 32 -1.50 7.83 -15.33
CA ILE A 32 -1.08 6.64 -16.10
C ILE A 32 -2.30 5.98 -16.75
N PHE A 33 -3.43 5.96 -16.04
CA PHE A 33 -4.67 5.34 -16.50
C PHE A 33 -5.58 6.29 -17.31
N ASP A 34 -5.20 7.56 -17.45
CA ASP A 34 -6.04 8.61 -18.07
C ASP A 34 -7.43 8.70 -17.40
N VAL A 35 -7.45 8.67 -16.07
CA VAL A 35 -8.66 8.74 -15.25
C VAL A 35 -8.69 10.03 -14.44
N PRO A 36 -9.88 10.56 -14.07
CA PRO A 36 -9.97 11.73 -13.22
C PRO A 36 -9.37 11.45 -11.85
N SER A 37 -8.63 12.41 -11.29
CA SER A 37 -8.08 12.31 -9.94
C SER A 37 -9.18 12.25 -8.87
N PHE A 38 -8.84 11.79 -7.67
CA PHE A 38 -9.74 11.78 -6.52
C PHE A 38 -10.28 13.18 -6.20
N ARG A 39 -9.40 14.20 -6.30
CA ARG A 39 -9.80 15.60 -6.10
C ARG A 39 -10.83 16.06 -7.12
N GLU A 40 -10.66 15.69 -8.39
CA GLU A 40 -11.62 16.02 -9.45
C GLU A 40 -12.95 15.30 -9.26
N PHE A 41 -12.91 14.00 -8.91
CA PHE A 41 -14.09 13.22 -8.58
C PHE A 41 -14.91 13.86 -7.45
N VAL A 42 -14.26 14.21 -6.33
CA VAL A 42 -14.93 14.88 -5.19
C VAL A 42 -15.45 16.25 -5.61
N ALA A 43 -14.64 17.04 -6.32
CA ALA A 43 -15.03 18.37 -6.77
C ALA A 43 -16.26 18.33 -7.69
N GLU A 44 -16.30 17.43 -8.67
CA GLU A 44 -17.43 17.27 -9.58
C GLU A 44 -18.68 16.73 -8.88
N SER A 45 -18.53 15.79 -7.94
CA SER A 45 -19.64 15.24 -7.16
C SER A 45 -20.30 16.31 -6.26
N GLN A 46 -19.50 17.18 -5.65
CA GLN A 46 -19.96 18.18 -4.67
C GLN A 46 -20.21 19.57 -5.25
N LYS A 47 -19.91 19.81 -6.54
CA LYS A 47 -20.05 21.14 -7.14
C LYS A 47 -21.50 21.63 -7.13
N ASN A 48 -21.72 22.82 -6.58
CA ASN A 48 -23.02 23.48 -6.66
C ASN A 48 -23.19 24.16 -8.01
N HIS A 49 -24.24 23.78 -8.73
CA HIS A 49 -24.60 24.38 -10.02
C HIS A 49 -25.92 25.15 -9.90
N SER A 50 -25.88 26.45 -10.22
CA SER A 50 -27.07 27.28 -10.30
C SER A 50 -27.79 27.05 -11.63
N ALA A 51 -29.10 26.82 -11.57
CA ALA A 51 -29.91 26.69 -12.77
C ALA A 51 -29.88 28.02 -13.56
N PRO A 52 -29.73 27.97 -14.91
CA PRO A 52 -29.78 29.17 -15.72
C PRO A 52 -31.15 29.84 -15.57
N ARG A 53 -31.15 31.16 -15.46
CA ARG A 53 -32.39 31.93 -15.32
C ARG A 53 -33.00 32.16 -16.69
N LYS A 54 -34.27 31.79 -16.83
CA LYS A 54 -35.04 32.11 -18.03
C LYS A 54 -35.13 33.64 -18.19
N PRO A 55 -34.77 34.20 -19.36
CA PRO A 55 -34.92 35.63 -19.58
C PRO A 55 -36.38 36.03 -19.50
N SER A 56 -36.65 37.21 -18.95
CA SER A 56 -37.99 37.79 -18.92
C SER A 56 -38.31 38.43 -20.27
N ARG A 57 -39.57 38.31 -20.73
CA ARG A 57 -40.02 39.02 -21.93
C ARG A 57 -40.26 40.49 -21.57
N PRO A 58 -39.57 41.47 -22.21
CA PRO A 58 -39.80 42.87 -21.94
C PRO A 58 -41.17 43.34 -22.47
N ILE A 59 -41.77 44.29 -21.76
CA ILE A 59 -43.01 44.97 -22.15
C ILE A 59 -42.65 46.38 -22.61
N ALA A 60 -43.15 46.80 -23.76
CA ALA A 60 -42.97 48.15 -24.29
C ALA A 60 -44.29 48.93 -24.35
N ASP A 61 -44.16 50.25 -24.32
CA ASP A 61 -45.20 51.26 -24.47
C ASP A 61 -45.62 51.48 -25.94
N THR A 62 -44.80 51.07 -26.91
CA THR A 62 -45.08 51.20 -28.34
C THR A 62 -44.80 49.93 -29.13
N ASP A 63 -45.54 49.70 -30.22
CA ASP A 63 -45.38 48.52 -31.08
C ASP A 63 -43.97 48.39 -31.67
N VAL A 64 -43.36 49.51 -32.09
CA VAL A 64 -42.01 49.52 -32.66
C VAL A 64 -40.99 49.05 -31.62
N LYS A 65 -41.08 49.54 -30.39
CA LYS A 65 -40.23 49.09 -29.28
C LYS A 65 -40.50 47.62 -28.93
N GLN A 66 -41.76 47.18 -28.98
CA GLN A 66 -42.11 45.79 -28.72
C GLN A 66 -41.50 44.83 -29.75
N GLN A 67 -41.46 45.19 -31.04
CA GLN A 67 -40.82 44.39 -32.09
C GLN A 67 -39.31 44.24 -31.85
N VAL A 68 -38.64 45.33 -31.46
CA VAL A 68 -37.21 45.31 -31.12
C VAL A 68 -36.96 44.45 -29.89
N PHE A 69 -37.76 44.60 -28.83
CA PHE A 69 -37.65 43.79 -27.62
C PHE A 69 -37.92 42.31 -27.88
N ASP A 70 -38.88 41.96 -28.72
CA ASP A 70 -39.16 40.58 -29.10
C ASP A 70 -37.98 39.96 -29.88
N ALA A 71 -37.32 40.72 -30.76
CA ALA A 71 -36.13 40.25 -31.48
C ALA A 71 -34.95 39.99 -30.53
N VAL A 72 -34.72 40.88 -29.56
CA VAL A 72 -33.70 40.71 -28.51
C VAL A 72 -34.04 39.51 -27.60
N TYR A 73 -35.30 39.39 -27.19
CA TYR A 73 -35.79 38.29 -26.36
C TYR A 73 -35.63 36.92 -27.05
N ARG A 74 -35.88 36.83 -28.37
CA ARG A 74 -35.63 35.59 -29.14
C ARG A 74 -34.15 35.18 -29.10
N LYS A 75 -33.21 36.13 -29.26
CA LYS A 75 -31.77 35.85 -29.15
C LYS A 75 -31.41 35.37 -27.73
N ALA A 76 -31.94 36.04 -26.70
CA ALA A 76 -31.74 35.64 -25.30
C ALA A 76 -32.29 34.23 -25.01
N LEU A 77 -33.44 33.87 -25.58
CA LEU A 77 -34.02 32.53 -25.47
C LEU A 77 -33.16 31.44 -26.09
N VAL A 78 -32.52 31.70 -27.23
CA VAL A 78 -31.60 30.75 -27.87
C VAL A 78 -30.39 30.48 -26.96
N LEU A 79 -29.78 31.53 -26.42
CA LEU A 79 -28.67 31.41 -25.47
C LEU A 79 -29.09 30.66 -24.19
N TYR A 80 -30.25 31.00 -23.64
CA TYR A 80 -30.81 30.33 -22.46
C TYR A 80 -31.02 28.82 -22.70
N ARG A 81 -31.58 28.42 -23.85
CA ARG A 81 -31.77 27.00 -24.19
C ARG A 81 -30.45 26.24 -24.26
N LYS A 82 -29.41 26.87 -24.82
CA LYS A 82 -28.05 26.29 -24.84
C LYS A 82 -27.51 26.09 -23.42
N GLN A 83 -27.60 27.12 -22.58
CA GLN A 83 -27.18 27.04 -21.18
C GLN A 83 -27.97 25.99 -20.38
N LEU A 84 -29.28 25.87 -20.63
CA LEU A 84 -30.13 24.87 -20.00
C LEU A 84 -29.71 23.45 -20.37
N SER A 85 -29.44 23.20 -21.65
CA SER A 85 -28.94 21.90 -22.13
C SER A 85 -27.60 21.53 -21.50
N GLU A 86 -26.67 22.49 -21.39
CA GLU A 86 -25.38 22.29 -20.71
C GLU A 86 -25.57 22.01 -19.21
N TYR A 87 -26.45 22.76 -18.54
CA TYR A 87 -26.80 22.56 -17.13
C TYR A 87 -27.40 21.17 -16.86
N GLU A 88 -28.34 20.71 -17.69
CA GLU A 88 -28.96 19.39 -17.56
C GLU A 88 -27.93 18.26 -17.68
N LYS A 89 -26.98 18.37 -18.62
CA LYS A 89 -25.87 17.41 -18.75
C LYS A 89 -25.01 17.35 -17.49
N ILE A 90 -24.68 18.51 -16.93
CA ILE A 90 -23.89 18.62 -15.70
C ILE A 90 -24.63 17.98 -14.52
N ILE A 91 -25.91 18.31 -14.33
CA ILE A 91 -26.71 17.74 -13.23
C ILE A 91 -26.85 16.23 -13.37
N LYS A 92 -27.04 15.73 -14.60
CA LYS A 92 -27.08 14.29 -14.86
C LYS A 92 -25.75 13.62 -14.48
N LYS A 93 -24.61 14.18 -14.91
CA LYS A 93 -23.28 13.70 -14.52
C LYS A 93 -23.09 13.71 -13.00
N GLN A 94 -23.47 14.80 -12.33
CA GLN A 94 -23.36 14.92 -10.88
C GLN A 94 -24.25 13.89 -10.15
N SER A 95 -25.49 13.70 -10.60
CA SER A 95 -26.41 12.71 -10.02
C SER A 95 -25.87 11.29 -10.14
N PHE A 96 -25.15 11.01 -11.23
CA PHE A 96 -24.44 9.75 -11.43
C PHE A 96 -23.27 9.61 -10.44
N LEU A 97 -22.41 10.63 -10.30
CA LEU A 97 -21.28 10.59 -9.36
C LEU A 97 -21.70 10.47 -7.89
N LYS A 98 -22.85 11.02 -7.52
CA LYS A 98 -23.41 10.92 -6.16
C LYS A 98 -23.84 9.50 -5.75
N GLN A 99 -23.86 8.56 -6.68
CA GLN A 99 -24.09 7.14 -6.38
C GLN A 99 -22.90 6.51 -5.64
N TYR A 100 -21.73 7.13 -5.72
CA TYR A 100 -20.49 6.69 -5.10
C TYR A 100 -20.16 7.55 -3.88
N GLU A 101 -19.60 6.94 -2.84
CA GLU A 101 -19.13 7.67 -1.66
C GLU A 101 -17.97 8.61 -2.01
N THR A 102 -17.91 9.79 -1.38
CA THR A 102 -16.79 10.73 -1.53
C THR A 102 -15.61 10.35 -0.64
N THR A 103 -15.27 9.06 -0.62
CA THR A 103 -14.16 8.45 0.11
C THR A 103 -13.19 7.84 -0.90
N PRO A 104 -11.91 7.58 -0.55
CA PRO A 104 -10.97 6.89 -1.44
C PRO A 104 -11.51 5.52 -1.91
N ASN A 105 -12.19 4.78 -1.03
CA ASN A 105 -12.90 3.55 -1.41
C ASN A 105 -13.99 3.80 -2.47
N GLY A 106 -14.88 4.77 -2.25
CA GLY A 106 -15.94 5.10 -3.22
C GLY A 106 -15.38 5.56 -4.58
N TYR A 107 -14.24 6.25 -4.57
CA TYR A 107 -13.50 6.59 -5.79
C TYR A 107 -12.93 5.36 -6.50
N ALA A 108 -12.34 4.40 -5.78
CA ALA A 108 -11.89 3.14 -6.37
C ALA A 108 -13.06 2.36 -6.99
N HIS A 109 -14.22 2.35 -6.34
CA HIS A 109 -15.44 1.74 -6.86
C HIS A 109 -15.91 2.42 -8.15
N PHE A 110 -15.97 3.76 -8.16
CA PHE A 110 -16.28 4.53 -9.35
C PHE A 110 -15.33 4.20 -10.51
N LEU A 111 -14.02 4.16 -10.26
CA LEU A 111 -13.05 3.85 -11.31
C LEU A 111 -13.20 2.42 -11.84
N ALA A 112 -13.40 1.44 -10.95
CA ALA A 112 -13.49 0.03 -11.33
C ALA A 112 -14.70 -0.27 -12.22
N GLU A 113 -15.84 0.40 -12.01
CA GLU A 113 -17.07 0.18 -12.80
C GLU A 113 -17.12 0.96 -14.12
N ASN A 114 -16.40 2.08 -14.21
CA ASN A 114 -16.56 3.04 -15.31
C ASN A 114 -15.38 3.12 -16.28
N PHE A 115 -14.25 2.46 -15.95
CA PHE A 115 -13.05 2.51 -16.76
C PHE A 115 -12.51 1.09 -17.03
N ASP A 116 -12.57 0.69 -18.30
CA ASP A 116 -12.25 -0.67 -18.75
C ASP A 116 -10.83 -1.14 -18.39
N GLY A 117 -9.88 -0.22 -18.16
CA GLY A 117 -8.51 -0.54 -17.78
C GLY A 117 -8.29 -0.80 -16.29
N ILE A 118 -9.22 -0.40 -15.42
CA ILE A 118 -9.03 -0.44 -13.97
C ILE A 118 -9.32 -1.84 -13.41
N ALA A 119 -10.50 -2.40 -13.69
CA ALA A 119 -10.85 -3.72 -13.18
C ALA A 119 -9.86 -4.82 -13.59
N PRO A 120 -9.39 -4.89 -14.86
CA PRO A 120 -8.33 -5.83 -15.24
C PRO A 120 -7.01 -5.59 -14.52
N PHE A 121 -6.61 -4.33 -14.31
CA PHE A 121 -5.40 -4.01 -13.56
C PHE A 121 -5.48 -4.47 -12.09
N LEU A 122 -6.61 -4.21 -11.43
CA LEU A 122 -6.85 -4.64 -10.05
C LEU A 122 -6.91 -6.15 -9.90
N ASN A 123 -7.46 -6.84 -10.90
CA ASN A 123 -7.58 -8.30 -10.93
C ASN A 123 -6.36 -8.98 -11.54
N ALA A 124 -5.36 -8.23 -12.00
CA ALA A 124 -4.18 -8.78 -12.62
C ALA A 124 -3.37 -9.56 -11.57
N LYS A 125 -3.45 -10.89 -11.64
CA LYS A 125 -2.55 -11.77 -10.89
C LYS A 125 -1.15 -11.63 -11.48
N GLN A 126 -0.31 -10.83 -10.83
CA GLN A 126 1.10 -10.86 -11.13
C GLN A 126 1.70 -12.13 -10.53
N LYS A 127 2.48 -12.88 -11.31
CA LYS A 127 3.19 -14.06 -10.84
C LYS A 127 4.66 -13.74 -10.83
N LEU A 128 5.30 -13.97 -9.69
CA LEU A 128 6.76 -13.94 -9.63
C LEU A 128 7.25 -15.29 -10.18
N PRO A 129 8.05 -15.31 -11.27
CA PRO A 129 8.51 -16.54 -11.92
C PRO A 129 9.65 -17.20 -11.14
N ILE A 130 9.46 -17.39 -9.83
CA ILE A 130 10.44 -17.96 -8.92
C ILE A 130 9.77 -19.11 -8.17
N THR A 131 10.27 -20.32 -8.39
CA THR A 131 9.80 -21.53 -7.72
C THR A 131 10.28 -21.60 -6.26
N GLU A 132 9.59 -22.37 -5.43
CA GLU A 132 10.04 -22.66 -4.06
C GLU A 132 11.43 -23.33 -4.04
N ALA A 133 11.69 -24.23 -4.98
CA ALA A 133 12.99 -24.88 -5.12
C ALA A 133 14.12 -23.86 -5.37
N ASN A 134 13.88 -22.88 -6.24
CA ASN A 134 14.84 -21.80 -6.50
C ASN A 134 14.98 -20.86 -5.31
N ARG A 135 13.89 -20.57 -4.57
CA ARG A 135 13.95 -19.72 -3.35
C ARG A 135 14.83 -20.31 -2.25
N ARG A 136 14.87 -21.63 -2.11
CA ARG A 136 15.72 -22.32 -1.13
C ARG A 136 17.22 -22.15 -1.40
N LEU A 137 17.61 -21.74 -2.61
CA LEU A 137 18.98 -21.41 -2.99
C LEU A 137 19.36 -19.95 -2.67
N HIS A 138 18.52 -19.26 -1.89
CA HIS A 138 18.55 -17.82 -1.65
C HIS A 138 18.18 -16.99 -2.89
N THR A 139 17.65 -15.79 -2.66
CA THR A 139 17.19 -14.89 -3.74
C THR A 139 17.76 -13.51 -3.53
N TYR A 140 18.55 -13.04 -4.51
CA TYR A 140 19.09 -11.69 -4.52
C TYR A 140 18.21 -10.77 -5.36
N ILE A 141 17.58 -9.77 -4.73
CA ILE A 141 16.66 -8.83 -5.39
C ILE A 141 17.38 -7.50 -5.59
N THR A 142 17.46 -7.04 -6.84
CA THR A 142 18.10 -5.77 -7.19
C THR A 142 17.11 -4.81 -7.86
N GLY A 143 17.38 -3.51 -7.76
CA GLY A 143 16.57 -2.47 -8.38
C GLY A 143 16.74 -1.11 -7.71
N GLY A 144 16.46 -0.03 -8.44
CA GLY A 144 16.50 1.34 -7.91
C GLY A 144 15.40 1.64 -6.89
N THR A 145 15.45 2.80 -6.25
CA THR A 145 14.33 3.29 -5.42
C THR A 145 13.06 3.37 -6.25
N GLY A 146 11.92 2.95 -5.68
CA GLY A 146 10.64 2.92 -6.39
C GLY A 146 10.44 1.75 -7.36
N SER A 147 11.42 0.85 -7.53
CA SER A 147 11.30 -0.29 -8.46
C SER A 147 10.41 -1.44 -7.95
N GLY A 148 9.76 -1.30 -6.79
CA GLY A 148 8.88 -2.32 -6.22
C GLY A 148 9.57 -3.43 -5.43
N LYS A 149 10.85 -3.30 -5.05
CA LYS A 149 11.57 -4.31 -4.24
C LYS A 149 10.80 -4.71 -2.97
N SER A 150 10.29 -3.73 -2.24
CA SER A 150 9.51 -3.94 -1.01
C SER A 150 8.21 -4.71 -1.29
N GLU A 151 7.55 -4.47 -2.42
CA GLU A 151 6.35 -5.21 -2.83
C GLU A 151 6.65 -6.67 -3.14
N VAL A 152 7.76 -6.95 -3.82
CA VAL A 152 8.23 -8.33 -4.08
C VAL A 152 8.50 -9.06 -2.76
N ILE A 153 9.17 -8.41 -1.80
CA ILE A 153 9.43 -8.99 -0.47
C ILE A 153 8.12 -9.25 0.28
N LYS A 154 7.19 -8.29 0.31
CA LYS A 154 5.86 -8.44 0.92
C LYS A 154 5.09 -9.60 0.30
N THR A 155 5.23 -9.82 -0.99
CA THR A 155 4.62 -10.95 -1.69
C THR A 155 5.16 -12.30 -1.19
N PHE A 156 6.48 -12.42 -1.01
CA PHE A 156 7.07 -13.62 -0.44
C PHE A 156 6.57 -13.87 0.98
N ILE A 157 6.53 -12.82 1.80
CA ILE A 157 6.00 -12.91 3.17
C ILE A 157 4.55 -13.39 3.15
N TRP A 158 3.71 -12.76 2.31
CA TRP A 158 2.31 -13.12 2.15
C TRP A 158 2.11 -14.59 1.78
N HIS A 159 2.93 -15.11 0.86
CA HIS A 159 2.89 -16.51 0.45
C HIS A 159 3.08 -17.47 1.63
N TYR A 160 4.08 -17.24 2.48
CA TYR A 160 4.33 -18.11 3.64
C TYR A 160 3.32 -17.88 4.77
N LEU A 161 2.75 -16.68 4.89
CA LEU A 161 1.70 -16.44 5.89
C LEU A 161 0.35 -17.09 5.51
N THR A 162 0.05 -17.23 4.23
CA THR A 162 -1.27 -17.71 3.75
C THR A 162 -1.26 -19.15 3.23
N ARG A 163 -0.22 -19.57 2.50
CA ARG A 163 -0.18 -20.86 1.81
C ARG A 163 0.74 -21.88 2.48
N ASN A 164 1.87 -21.45 3.02
CA ASN A 164 2.87 -22.34 3.64
C ASN A 164 3.16 -21.92 5.09
N GLN A 165 2.16 -22.12 5.96
CA GLN A 165 2.13 -21.59 7.32
C GLN A 165 3.12 -22.25 8.31
N SER A 166 3.80 -23.32 7.90
CA SER A 166 4.84 -24.01 8.67
C SER A 166 6.20 -23.31 8.66
N THR A 167 6.34 -22.22 7.89
CA THR A 167 7.60 -21.48 7.77
C THR A 167 7.64 -20.31 8.76
N GLY A 168 8.70 -20.25 9.57
CA GLY A 168 9.05 -19.04 10.33
C GLY A 168 9.70 -18.01 9.42
N LEU A 169 9.28 -16.75 9.54
CA LEU A 169 9.84 -15.64 8.78
C LEU A 169 10.45 -14.60 9.71
N VAL A 170 11.64 -14.12 9.36
CA VAL A 170 12.30 -13.00 10.02
C VAL A 170 12.54 -11.92 8.98
N LEU A 171 11.95 -10.75 9.18
CA LEU A 171 12.16 -9.57 8.34
C LEU A 171 13.10 -8.61 9.07
N LEU A 172 14.33 -8.50 8.57
CA LEU A 172 15.30 -7.51 9.01
C LEU A 172 15.28 -6.34 8.02
N THR A 173 14.94 -5.15 8.50
CA THR A 173 14.91 -3.94 7.68
C THR A 173 15.48 -2.75 8.45
N PRO A 174 16.38 -1.96 7.85
CA PRO A 174 16.86 -0.72 8.47
C PRO A 174 15.77 0.36 8.50
N ASN A 175 14.84 0.33 7.54
CA ASN A 175 13.72 1.26 7.44
C ASN A 175 12.43 0.55 7.90
N GLY A 176 11.77 1.05 8.93
CA GLY A 176 10.60 0.43 9.56
C GLY A 176 9.34 0.34 8.68
N GLU A 177 9.27 1.07 7.57
CA GLU A 177 8.07 1.18 6.74
C GLU A 177 7.56 -0.19 6.23
N ILE A 178 8.44 -1.03 5.67
CA ILE A 178 8.03 -2.36 5.20
C ILE A 178 7.59 -3.26 6.36
N ALA A 179 8.25 -3.16 7.52
CA ALA A 179 7.91 -3.94 8.70
C ALA A 179 6.54 -3.53 9.25
N GLU A 180 6.24 -2.23 9.31
CA GLU A 180 4.94 -1.70 9.71
C GLU A 180 3.83 -2.18 8.77
N GLN A 181 4.05 -2.09 7.45
CA GLN A 181 3.09 -2.56 6.47
C GLN A 181 2.82 -4.08 6.59
N VAL A 182 3.85 -4.88 6.83
CA VAL A 182 3.72 -6.34 7.05
C VAL A 182 3.01 -6.65 8.37
N ALA A 183 3.29 -5.91 9.43
CA ALA A 183 2.61 -6.06 10.72
C ALA A 183 1.09 -5.81 10.59
N GLN A 184 0.70 -4.90 9.70
CA GLN A 184 -0.70 -4.57 9.40
C GLN A 184 -1.42 -5.59 8.50
N PHE A 185 -0.75 -6.66 8.04
CA PHE A 185 -1.45 -7.72 7.30
C PHE A 185 -2.48 -8.38 8.20
N TRP A 186 -3.72 -8.55 7.71
CA TRP A 186 -4.83 -9.07 8.51
C TRP A 186 -4.51 -10.42 9.16
N VAL A 187 -3.81 -11.30 8.44
CA VAL A 187 -3.34 -12.60 8.95
C VAL A 187 -2.48 -12.49 10.20
N ASN A 188 -1.69 -11.42 10.32
CA ASN A 188 -0.83 -11.17 11.48
C ASN A 188 -1.59 -10.56 12.65
N LEU A 189 -2.68 -9.83 12.38
CA LEU A 189 -3.56 -9.28 13.41
C LEU A 189 -4.39 -10.37 14.10
N GLU A 190 -4.66 -11.49 13.41
CA GLU A 190 -5.53 -12.56 13.91
C GLU A 190 -4.79 -13.78 14.48
N ASN A 191 -3.57 -14.07 14.02
CA ASN A 191 -2.93 -15.36 14.33
C ASN A 191 -2.15 -15.40 15.67
N GLY A 192 -1.88 -14.26 16.30
CA GLY A 192 -1.15 -14.17 17.58
C GLY A 192 0.32 -14.62 17.52
N ARG A 193 0.90 -14.83 16.32
CA ARG A 193 2.28 -15.30 16.11
C ARG A 193 3.27 -14.18 15.78
N LEU A 194 2.78 -12.96 15.54
CA LEU A 194 3.62 -11.83 15.17
C LEU A 194 4.43 -11.36 16.38
N VAL A 195 5.76 -11.39 16.25
CA VAL A 195 6.68 -10.68 17.14
C VAL A 195 7.18 -9.46 16.37
N TYR A 196 6.78 -8.26 16.83
CA TYR A 196 7.20 -7.00 16.24
C TYR A 196 8.20 -6.32 17.17
N ILE A 197 9.42 -6.10 16.67
CA ILE A 197 10.52 -5.48 17.41
C ILE A 197 10.82 -4.13 16.77
N GLU A 198 10.49 -3.05 17.48
CA GLU A 198 10.85 -1.68 17.12
C GLU A 198 11.51 -1.03 18.35
N PRO A 199 12.84 -0.77 18.33
CA PRO A 199 13.58 -0.24 19.47
C PRO A 199 13.02 1.08 20.02
N ASN A 200 12.38 1.89 19.18
CA ASN A 200 11.87 3.20 19.54
C ASN A 200 10.34 3.29 19.55
N LEU A 201 9.64 2.18 19.81
CA LEU A 201 8.19 2.09 19.63
C LEU A 201 7.40 3.16 20.42
N ASP A 202 7.59 3.24 21.74
CA ASP A 202 6.88 4.20 22.60
C ASP A 202 7.68 4.67 23.83
N GLY A 203 8.99 4.38 23.86
CA GLY A 203 9.88 4.71 24.97
C GLY A 203 9.61 3.96 26.28
N LYS A 204 8.67 3.00 26.29
CA LYS A 204 8.35 2.15 27.44
C LYS A 204 8.58 0.68 27.15
N HIS A 205 8.36 0.26 25.91
CA HIS A 205 8.60 -1.09 25.45
C HIS A 205 9.96 -1.18 24.78
N PHE A 206 10.85 -1.97 25.38
CA PHE A 206 12.17 -2.26 24.84
C PHE A 206 12.27 -3.76 24.59
N PRO A 207 12.72 -4.20 23.42
CA PRO A 207 13.00 -5.61 23.19
C PRO A 207 14.15 -6.05 24.12
N CYS A 208 13.87 -6.99 25.02
CA CYS A 208 14.87 -7.60 25.86
C CYS A 208 15.36 -8.89 25.21
N LEU A 209 16.38 -8.79 24.35
CA LEU A 209 17.09 -9.95 23.82
C LEU A 209 18.35 -10.15 24.66
N ASN A 210 18.40 -11.25 25.41
CA ASN A 210 19.61 -11.62 26.15
C ASN A 210 20.42 -12.62 25.32
N PRO A 211 21.59 -12.22 24.77
CA PRO A 211 22.42 -13.13 23.98
C PRO A 211 23.02 -14.28 24.81
N PHE A 212 22.97 -14.20 26.14
CA PHE A 212 23.40 -15.28 27.05
C PHE A 212 22.25 -16.21 27.47
N ASP A 213 21.03 -15.95 27.01
CA ASP A 213 19.85 -16.80 27.27
C ASP A 213 19.75 -17.88 26.19
N VAL A 214 20.61 -18.89 26.32
CA VAL A 214 20.67 -20.04 25.41
C VAL A 214 19.75 -21.17 25.90
N PRO A 215 18.95 -21.79 25.02
CA PRO A 215 18.10 -22.92 25.38
C PRO A 215 18.91 -24.10 25.93
N ASN A 216 18.38 -24.79 26.94
CA ASN A 216 19.00 -25.97 27.57
C ASN A 216 20.44 -25.72 28.03
N LYS A 217 20.71 -24.53 28.58
CA LYS A 217 22.01 -24.12 29.10
C LYS A 217 22.72 -25.17 29.96
N ALA A 218 21.98 -25.88 30.81
CA ALA A 218 22.51 -26.92 31.68
C ALA A 218 23.04 -28.17 30.94
N ASP A 219 22.59 -28.40 29.70
CA ASP A 219 22.94 -29.56 28.88
C ASP A 219 23.89 -29.20 27.71
N LEU A 220 24.36 -27.95 27.65
CA LEU A 220 25.31 -27.50 26.61
C LEU A 220 26.64 -28.24 26.75
N SER A 221 27.13 -28.76 25.63
CA SER A 221 28.52 -29.21 25.56
C SER A 221 29.47 -28.03 25.49
N ASP A 222 30.71 -28.21 25.94
CA ASP A 222 31.78 -27.19 25.85
C ASP A 222 31.96 -26.65 24.42
N ILE A 223 31.76 -27.51 23.41
CA ILE A 223 31.86 -27.15 22.00
C ILE A 223 30.71 -26.22 21.57
N GLU A 224 29.49 -26.44 22.08
CA GLU A 224 28.34 -25.59 21.77
C GLU A 224 28.47 -24.24 22.47
N ALA A 225 28.90 -24.23 23.73
CA ALA A 225 29.18 -23.00 24.47
C ALA A 225 30.24 -22.14 23.75
N GLU A 226 31.33 -22.75 23.25
CA GLU A 226 32.34 -22.05 22.46
C GLU A 226 31.78 -21.48 21.15
N LYS A 227 30.88 -22.19 20.47
CA LYS A 227 30.23 -21.69 19.25
C LYS A 227 29.36 -20.46 19.53
N TYR A 228 28.59 -20.48 20.60
CA TYR A 228 27.80 -19.30 21.01
C TYR A 228 28.71 -18.13 21.41
N ALA A 229 29.83 -18.40 22.09
CA ALA A 229 30.82 -17.39 22.45
C ALA A 229 31.46 -16.75 21.22
N GLU A 230 31.83 -17.55 20.21
CA GLU A 230 32.37 -17.06 18.93
C GLU A 230 31.33 -16.20 18.20
N ALA A 231 30.08 -16.68 18.08
CA ALA A 231 29.01 -15.91 17.45
C ALA A 231 28.76 -14.56 18.15
N PHE A 232 28.82 -14.54 19.48
CA PHE A 232 28.73 -13.31 20.26
C PHE A 232 29.91 -12.37 19.96
N ARG A 233 31.14 -12.89 19.94
CA ARG A 233 32.35 -12.11 19.63
C ARG A 233 32.26 -11.48 18.25
N SER A 234 31.96 -12.27 17.22
CA SER A 234 31.84 -11.76 15.85
C SER A 234 30.77 -10.67 15.74
N ALA A 235 29.60 -10.88 16.33
CA ALA A 235 28.54 -9.87 16.34
C ALA A 235 28.97 -8.58 17.07
N PHE A 236 29.73 -8.70 18.17
CA PHE A 236 30.18 -7.55 18.95
C PHE A 236 31.29 -6.77 18.22
N GLU A 237 32.19 -7.43 17.49
CA GLU A 237 33.17 -6.76 16.61
C GLU A 237 32.50 -5.98 15.47
N GLU A 238 31.49 -6.59 14.82
CA GLU A 238 30.71 -5.92 13.79
C GLU A 238 30.00 -4.67 14.33
N LEU A 239 29.40 -4.76 15.53
CA LEU A 239 28.74 -3.63 16.19
C LEU A 239 29.71 -2.50 16.55
N LEU A 240 30.91 -2.84 17.04
CA LEU A 240 31.93 -1.86 17.40
C LEU A 240 32.66 -1.27 16.20
N GLN A 241 32.50 -1.85 15.01
CA GLN A 241 33.26 -1.50 13.80
C GLN A 241 34.78 -1.52 14.04
N ALA A 242 35.23 -2.37 14.97
CA ALA A 242 36.59 -2.46 15.41
C ALA A 242 36.90 -3.91 15.85
N ASN A 243 38.13 -4.35 15.59
CA ASN A 243 38.60 -5.65 16.05
C ASN A 243 38.98 -5.57 17.53
N PHE A 244 38.81 -6.68 18.25
CA PHE A 244 39.36 -6.76 19.60
C PHE A 244 40.89 -6.70 19.59
N THR A 245 41.45 -6.13 20.66
CA THR A 245 42.88 -6.32 20.92
C THR A 245 43.16 -7.78 21.28
N GLU A 246 44.38 -8.26 21.05
CA GLU A 246 44.75 -9.65 21.38
C GLU A 246 44.47 -10.01 22.85
N GLN A 247 44.66 -9.05 23.76
CA GLN A 247 44.39 -9.24 25.18
C GLN A 247 42.88 -9.37 25.47
N MET A 248 42.05 -8.58 24.80
CA MET A 248 40.60 -8.66 24.92
C MET A 248 40.07 -9.96 24.33
N ASP A 249 40.55 -10.35 23.15
CA ASP A 249 40.13 -11.59 22.50
C ASP A 249 40.50 -12.83 23.33
N ALA A 250 41.71 -12.88 23.91
CA ALA A 250 42.13 -13.95 24.80
C ALA A 250 41.24 -14.04 26.07
N LEU A 251 40.86 -12.91 26.65
CA LEU A 251 39.95 -12.87 27.78
C LEU A 251 38.53 -13.31 27.40
N LEU A 252 37.98 -12.80 26.30
CA LEU A 252 36.62 -13.13 25.87
C LEU A 252 36.50 -14.62 25.46
N LYS A 253 37.51 -15.18 24.81
CA LYS A 253 37.59 -16.62 24.48
C LYS A 253 37.54 -17.52 25.72
N SER A 254 38.16 -17.11 26.82
CA SER A 254 38.19 -17.93 28.04
C SER A 254 36.96 -17.75 28.93
N VAL A 255 36.33 -16.57 28.89
CA VAL A 255 35.26 -16.21 29.82
C VAL A 255 33.86 -16.48 29.25
N LEU A 256 33.63 -16.16 27.98
CA LEU A 256 32.28 -16.26 27.39
C LEU A 256 31.71 -17.69 27.40
N PRO A 257 32.47 -18.76 27.08
CA PRO A 257 31.94 -20.12 27.14
C PRO A 257 31.52 -20.57 28.54
N VAL A 258 32.11 -19.99 29.59
CA VAL A 258 31.77 -20.30 31.00
C VAL A 258 30.52 -19.55 31.46
N ILE A 259 30.28 -18.36 30.90
CA ILE A 259 29.12 -17.52 31.23
C ILE A 259 27.87 -17.96 30.47
N ILE A 260 28.04 -18.54 29.27
CA ILE A 260 26.97 -19.07 28.40
C ILE A 260 26.39 -20.36 28.98
#